data_AF-A0A3Q9G840-F1
#
_entry.id   AF-A0A3Q9G840-F1
#
_cell.length_a   1.000
_cell.length_b   1.000
_cell.length_c   1.000
_cell.angle_alpha   90.00
_cell.angle_beta   90.00
_cell.angle_gamma   90.00
#
_symmetry.space_group_name_H-M   'P 1'
#
loop_
_entity.id
_entity.type
_entity.pdbx_description
1 polymer ?
#
loop_
_entity_poly.entity_id
_entity_poly.type
_entity_poly.pdbx_seq_one_letter_code
_entity_poly.pdbx_strand_id
1 'polypeptide(L)'
;MSFQRLTSQINDLSEQVEALILASNEELCPSLLAQRLTLLEELDFLMKKDKSMSENYHDFLLSIQIRDSKAVELINVSQNEIISDGSHQKKRTQALNIYQKFSE
;
A
#
# COMPACT_ATOMS: atom_id res chain seq x y z
N MET A 1 3.44 -25.89 -1.77
CA MET A 1 3.31 -25.06 -0.56
C MET A 1 2.04 -25.48 0.19
N SER A 2 1.99 -25.36 1.52
CA SER A 2 0.75 -25.59 2.30
C SER A 2 -0.03 -24.28 2.47
N PHE A 3 -1.32 -24.39 2.81
CA PHE A 3 -2.19 -23.25 3.11
C PHE A 3 -1.55 -22.32 4.15
N GLN A 4 -1.11 -22.87 5.29
CA GLN A 4 -0.52 -22.09 6.39
C GLN A 4 0.74 -21.33 5.96
N ARG A 5 1.54 -21.92 5.08
CA ARG A 5 2.78 -21.27 4.60
C ARG A 5 2.46 -20.12 3.65
N LEU A 6 1.53 -20.32 2.72
CA LEU A 6 1.12 -19.27 1.78
C LEU A 6 0.49 -18.09 2.53
N THR A 7 -0.43 -18.34 3.46
CA THR A 7 -1.09 -17.27 4.22
C THR A 7 -0.11 -16.52 5.12
N SER A 8 0.86 -17.20 5.73
CA SER A 8 1.94 -16.55 6.49
C SER A 8 2.77 -15.63 5.59
N GLN A 9 3.25 -16.11 4.44
CA GLN A 9 4.08 -15.29 3.55
C GLN A 9 3.32 -14.08 2.98
N ILE A 10 2.03 -14.25 2.67
CA ILE A 10 1.17 -13.15 2.24
C ILE A 10 0.99 -12.12 3.36
N ASN A 11 0.83 -12.57 4.62
CA ASN A 11 0.75 -11.66 5.75
C ASN A 11 2.05 -10.90 5.96
N ASP A 12 3.20 -11.58 5.90
CA ASP A 12 4.52 -10.95 6.04
C ASP A 12 4.74 -9.87 4.95
N LEU A 13 4.31 -10.12 3.71
CA LEU A 13 4.38 -9.14 2.63
C LEU A 13 3.43 -7.96 2.87
N SER A 14 2.20 -8.22 3.33
CA SER A 14 1.26 -7.16 3.67
C SER A 14 1.76 -6.28 4.83
N GLU A 15 2.39 -6.86 5.84
CA GLU A 15 2.98 -6.11 6.96
C GLU A 15 4.15 -5.23 6.48
N GLN A 16 4.99 -5.75 5.60
CA GLN A 16 6.07 -4.95 5.00
C GLN A 16 5.53 -3.78 4.18
N VAL A 17 4.51 -4.00 3.35
CA VAL A 17 3.86 -2.92 2.57
C VAL A 17 3.26 -1.87 3.48
N GLU A 18 2.53 -2.27 4.53
CA GLU A 18 1.94 -1.36 5.50
C GLU A 18 3.02 -0.52 6.23
N ALA A 19 4.12 -1.16 6.64
CA ALA A 19 5.24 -0.47 7.28
C ALA A 19 5.90 0.56 6.35
N LEU A 20 6.07 0.22 5.06
CA LEU A 20 6.63 1.12 4.05
C LEU A 20 5.73 2.34 3.78
N ILE A 21 4.41 2.13 3.68
CA ILE A 21 3.43 3.22 3.54
C ILE A 21 3.49 4.15 4.75
N LEU A 22 3.50 3.60 5.97
CA LEU A 22 3.60 4.38 7.21
C LEU A 22 4.92 5.15 7.34
N ALA A 23 6.00 4.61 6.77
CA ALA A 23 7.31 5.27 6.73
C ALA A 23 7.46 6.24 5.54
N SER A 24 6.42 6.44 4.72
CA SER A 24 6.48 7.21 3.47
C SER A 24 7.59 6.75 2.52
N ASN A 25 7.97 5.47 2.58
CA ASN A 25 9.03 4.86 1.79
C ASN A 25 8.42 3.84 0.81
N GLU A 26 7.66 4.33 -0.15
CA GLU A 26 6.80 3.48 -1.00
C GLU A 26 7.51 2.88 -2.22
N GLU A 27 8.82 3.13 -2.41
CA GLU A 27 9.57 2.72 -3.60
C GLU A 27 9.52 1.20 -3.84
N LEU A 28 9.54 0.40 -2.76
CA LEU A 28 9.51 -1.05 -2.84
C LEU A 28 8.10 -1.64 -2.82
N CYS A 29 7.06 -0.85 -2.53
CA CYS A 29 5.68 -1.34 -2.43
C CYS A 29 5.20 -2.06 -3.70
N PRO A 30 5.44 -1.56 -4.93
CA PRO A 30 5.00 -2.26 -6.15
C PRO A 30 5.60 -3.66 -6.29
N SER A 31 6.88 -3.83 -5.93
CA SER A 31 7.56 -5.13 -6.00
C SER A 31 6.98 -6.13 -4.99
N LEU A 32 6.74 -5.68 -3.75
CA LEU A 32 6.18 -6.52 -2.71
C LEU A 32 4.72 -6.91 -3.01
N LEU A 33 3.92 -5.96 -3.53
CA LEU A 33 2.54 -6.22 -3.95
C LEU A 33 2.47 -7.22 -5.11
N ALA A 34 3.40 -7.13 -6.07
CA ALA A 34 3.49 -8.10 -7.16
C ALA A 34 3.81 -9.52 -6.63
N GLN A 35 4.76 -9.65 -5.70
CA GLN A 35 5.06 -10.92 -5.05
C GLN A 35 3.85 -11.46 -4.27
N ARG A 36 3.13 -10.58 -3.57
CA ARG A 36 1.92 -10.95 -2.81
C ARG A 36 0.83 -11.46 -3.74
N LEU A 37 0.66 -10.83 -4.91
CA LEU A 37 -0.31 -11.28 -5.92
C LEU A 37 0.02 -12.69 -6.41
N THR A 38 1.28 -12.98 -6.72
CA THR A 38 1.70 -14.34 -7.12
C THR A 38 1.36 -15.38 -6.05
N LEU A 39 1.58 -15.07 -4.77
CA LEU A 39 1.23 -15.98 -3.68
C LEU A 39 -0.29 -16.16 -3.51
N LEU A 40 -1.08 -15.11 -3.75
CA LEU A 40 -2.55 -15.20 -3.74
C LEU A 40 -3.06 -16.08 -4.89
N GLU A 41 -2.44 -16.02 -6.07
CA GLU A 41 -2.75 -16.90 -7.20
C GLU A 41 -2.39 -18.36 -6.88
N GLU A 42 -1.25 -18.61 -6.24
CA GLU A 42 -0.88 -19.95 -5.76
C GLU A 42 -1.85 -20.48 -4.71
N LEU A 43 -2.32 -19.61 -3.80
CA LEU A 43 -3.31 -19.96 -2.78
C LEU A 43 -4.65 -20.30 -3.41
N ASP A 44 -5.12 -19.53 -4.39
CA ASP A 44 -6.35 -19.82 -5.13
C ASP A 44 -6.26 -21.16 -5.87
N PHE A 45 -5.12 -21.44 -6.50
CA PHE A 45 -4.87 -22.72 -7.15
C PHE A 45 -4.90 -23.90 -6.16
N LEU A 46 -4.31 -23.73 -4.96
CA LEU A 46 -4.36 -24.74 -3.90
C LEU A 46 -5.81 -25.00 -3.48
N MET A 47 -6.60 -23.94 -3.26
CA MET A 47 -7.99 -24.04 -2.79
C MET A 47 -8.97 -24.60 -3.83
N LYS A 48 -8.66 -24.44 -5.12
CA LYS A 48 -9.39 -25.11 -6.20
C LYS A 48 -9.19 -26.63 -6.19
N LYS A 49 -8.03 -27.11 -5.76
CA LYS A 49 -7.69 -28.54 -5.68
C LYS A 49 -8.18 -29.18 -4.40
N ASP A 50 -8.03 -28.49 -3.28
CA ASP A 50 -8.43 -28.96 -1.96
C ASP A 50 -9.24 -27.89 -1.24
N LYS A 51 -10.51 -28.20 -0.99
CA LYS A 51 -11.47 -27.29 -0.34
C LYS A 51 -11.54 -27.48 1.17
N SER A 52 -10.68 -28.31 1.77
CA SER A 52 -10.66 -28.60 3.20
C SER A 52 -10.57 -27.34 4.08
N MET A 53 -9.94 -26.27 3.56
CA MET A 53 -9.75 -24.99 4.26
C MET A 53 -10.63 -23.85 3.70
N SER A 54 -11.77 -24.15 3.07
CA SER A 54 -12.57 -23.13 2.36
C SER A 54 -13.07 -21.98 3.26
N GLU A 55 -13.42 -22.27 4.51
CA GLU A 55 -13.87 -21.25 5.47
C GLU A 55 -12.69 -20.35 5.87
N ASN A 56 -11.57 -20.95 6.29
CA ASN A 56 -10.33 -20.24 6.60
C ASN A 56 -9.82 -19.41 5.41
N TYR A 57 -9.98 -19.91 4.18
CA TYR A 57 -9.62 -19.19 2.97
C TYR A 57 -10.49 -17.96 2.76
N HIS A 58 -11.81 -18.08 2.97
CA HIS A 58 -12.73 -16.95 2.87
C HIS A 58 -12.39 -15.85 3.89
N ASP A 59 -12.22 -16.21 5.16
CA ASP A 59 -11.85 -15.27 6.22
C ASP A 59 -10.50 -14.61 5.94
N PHE A 60 -9.56 -15.39 5.42
CA PHE A 60 -8.26 -14.88 5.03
C PHE A 60 -8.37 -13.83 3.91
N LEU A 61 -9.14 -14.10 2.84
CA LEU A 61 -9.35 -13.13 1.77
C LEU A 61 -10.02 -11.84 2.25
N LEU A 62 -11.01 -11.95 3.13
CA LEU A 62 -11.63 -10.78 3.76
C LEU A 62 -10.61 -9.96 4.55
N SER A 63 -9.73 -10.62 5.29
CA SER A 63 -8.67 -9.93 6.04
C SER A 63 -7.73 -9.14 5.12
N ILE A 64 -7.34 -9.72 3.97
CA ILE A 64 -6.50 -9.03 2.97
C ILE A 64 -7.23 -7.84 2.36
N GLN A 65 -8.52 -8.00 2.02
CA GLN A 65 -9.34 -6.91 1.48
C GLN A 65 -9.45 -5.72 2.44
N ILE A 66 -9.61 -5.99 3.75
CA ILE A 66 -9.65 -4.94 4.78
C ILE A 66 -8.30 -4.20 4.85
N ARG A 67 -7.19 -4.96 4.84
CA ARG A 67 -5.83 -4.39 4.88
C ARG A 67 -5.55 -3.52 3.65
N ASP A 68 -5.93 -3.98 2.47
CA ASP A 68 -5.78 -3.21 1.23
C ASP A 68 -6.60 -1.92 1.25
N SER A 69 -7.84 -1.98 1.74
CA SER A 69 -8.69 -0.80 1.86
C SER A 69 -8.05 0.25 2.77
N LYS A 70 -7.51 -0.18 3.91
CA LYS A 70 -6.79 0.70 4.84
C LYS A 70 -5.49 1.26 4.23
N ALA A 71 -4.74 0.46 3.49
CA ALA A 71 -3.53 0.91 2.81
C ALA A 71 -3.83 2.01 1.78
N VAL A 72 -4.90 1.85 1.00
CA VAL A 72 -5.38 2.87 0.05
C VAL A 72 -5.79 4.16 0.76
N GLU A 73 -6.50 4.06 1.89
CA GLU A 73 -6.84 5.23 2.70
C GLU A 73 -5.60 5.99 3.18
N LEU A 74 -4.58 5.29 3.68
CA LEU A 74 -3.32 5.90 4.12
C LEU A 74 -2.58 6.60 2.98
N ILE A 75 -2.50 5.96 1.81
CA ILE A 75 -1.88 6.55 0.61
C ILE A 75 -2.62 7.82 0.18
N ASN A 76 -3.96 7.81 0.19
CA ASN A 76 -4.75 8.99 -0.16
C ASN A 76 -4.55 10.15 0.82
N VAL A 77 -4.41 9.85 2.12
CA VAL A 77 -4.08 10.86 3.13
C VAL A 77 -2.71 11.48 2.85
N SER A 78 -1.69 10.65 2.66
CA SER A 78 -0.32 11.09 2.30
C SER A 78 -0.30 11.95 1.02
N GLN A 79 -1.03 11.53 -0.01
CA GLN A 79 -1.15 12.28 -1.27
C GLN A 79 -1.75 13.68 -1.05
N ASN A 80 -2.81 13.78 -0.24
CA ASN A 80 -3.46 15.07 0.05
C ASN A 80 -2.53 16.02 0.82
N GLU A 81 -1.73 15.50 1.74
CA GLU A 81 -0.73 16.28 2.48
C GLU A 81 0.33 16.83 1.53
N ILE A 82 0.90 16.00 0.65
CA ILE A 82 1.89 16.42 -0.34
C ILE A 82 1.32 17.50 -1.29
N ILE A 83 0.08 17.34 -1.74
CA ILE A 83 -0.59 18.34 -2.59
C ILE A 83 -0.77 19.66 -1.83
N SER A 84 -1.16 19.61 -0.56
CA SER A 84 -1.30 20.78 0.29
C SER A 84 0.05 21.51 0.45
N ASP A 85 1.11 20.78 0.75
CA ASP A 85 2.47 21.31 0.89
C ASP A 85 2.97 21.94 -0.41
N GLY A 86 2.74 21.28 -1.55
CA GLY A 86 3.03 21.84 -2.88
C GLY A 86 2.30 23.16 -3.13
N SER A 87 1.05 23.29 -2.65
CA SER A 87 0.29 24.53 -2.74
C SER A 87 0.90 25.66 -1.90
N HIS A 88 1.38 25.34 -0.69
CA HIS A 88 2.07 26.29 0.18
C HIS A 88 3.40 26.73 -0.42
N GLN A 89 4.17 25.80 -0.99
CA GLN A 89 5.41 26.10 -1.67
C GLN A 89 5.17 27.05 -2.87
N LYS A 90 4.13 26.81 -3.67
CA LYS A 90 3.76 27.71 -4.78
C LYS A 90 3.47 29.13 -4.30
N LYS A 91 2.73 29.29 -3.21
CA LYS A 91 2.45 30.63 -2.61
C LYS A 91 3.73 31.30 -2.13
N ARG A 92 4.65 30.56 -1.50
CA ARG A 92 5.95 31.09 -1.06
C ARG A 92 6.78 31.56 -2.25
N THR A 93 6.88 30.77 -3.32
CA THR A 93 7.59 31.15 -4.54
C THR A 93 6.98 32.40 -5.17
N GLN A 94 5.65 32.51 -5.22
CA GLN A 94 4.99 33.73 -5.71
C GLN A 94 5.33 34.96 -4.87
N ALA A 95 5.33 34.86 -3.54
CA ALA A 95 5.70 35.96 -2.66
C ALA A 95 7.16 36.40 -2.87
N LEU A 96 8.10 35.45 -2.97
CA LEU A 96 9.51 35.74 -3.28
C LEU A 96 9.68 36.45 -4.62
N ASN A 97 8.99 35.98 -5.67
CA ASN A 97 9.01 36.61 -6.99
C ASN A 97 8.43 38.03 -6.96
N ILE A 98 7.43 38.29 -6.11
CA ILE A 98 6.88 39.63 -5.93
C ILE A 98 7.91 40.53 -5.24
N TYR A 99 8.54 40.07 -4.16
CA TYR A 99 9.54 40.87 -3.45
C TYR A 99 10.78 41.17 -4.29
N GLN A 100 11.23 40.23 -5.12
CA GLN A 100 12.34 40.47 -6.06
C GLN A 100 12.09 41.63 -7.02
N LYS A 101 10.82 41.87 -7.41
CA LYS A 101 10.46 43.00 -8.28
C LYS A 101 10.60 44.37 -7.60
N PHE A 102 10.74 44.42 -6.28
CA PHE A 102 10.90 45.65 -5.51
C PHE A 102 12.32 45.80 -4.92
N SER A 103 13.22 44.87 -5.23
CA SER A 103 14.63 44.93 -4.84
C SER A 103 15.56 45.43 -5.95
N GLU A 104 14.99 45.86 -7.08
CA GLU A 104 15.63 46.67 -8.14
C GLU A 104 15.08 48.11 -8.05
#